data_AF-A0A2V5M5A3-F1
#
_entry.id   AF-A0A2V5M5A3-F1
#
_cell.length_a   1.000
_cell.length_b   1.000
_cell.length_c   1.000
_cell.angle_alpha   90.00
_cell.angle_beta   90.00
_cell.angle_gamma   90.00
#
_symmetry.space_group_name_H-M   'P 1'
#
loop_
_entity.id
_entity.type
_entity.pdbx_description
1 polymer ?
#
loop_
_entity_poly.entity_id
_entity_poly.type
_entity_poly.pdbx_seq_one_letter_code
_entity_poly.pdbx_strand_id
1 'polypeptide(L)'
;KKDKAIMGKERANFVAGCARTNGIPEKKANAIFDLLEKFAGYGFNKSHSAAYALISYQTAYLKANYPVQFMAGLLSNEINNTEKISVLVAECK
;
A
#
# COMPACT_ATOMS: atom_id res chain seq x y z
N LYS A 1 3.51 -15.74 -11.10
CA LYS A 1 2.64 -16.64 -10.30
C LYS A 1 3.52 -17.37 -9.29
N LYS A 2 3.00 -17.69 -8.09
CA LYS A 2 3.74 -18.41 -7.02
C LYS A 2 3.88 -19.90 -7.31
N ASP A 3 4.42 -20.23 -8.48
CA ASP A 3 4.69 -21.61 -8.85
C ASP A 3 5.89 -22.11 -8.04
N LYS A 4 5.70 -23.18 -7.27
CA LYS A 4 6.73 -23.74 -6.37
C LYS A 4 7.98 -24.16 -7.14
N ALA A 5 7.84 -24.67 -8.37
CA ALA A 5 8.97 -25.10 -9.18
C ALA A 5 9.82 -23.89 -9.62
N ILE A 6 9.16 -22.80 -10.01
CA ILE A 6 9.84 -21.55 -10.41
C ILE A 6 10.50 -20.90 -9.20
N MET A 7 9.82 -20.84 -8.05
CA MET A 7 10.37 -20.28 -6.81
C MET A 7 11.60 -21.05 -6.32
N GLY A 8 11.60 -22.38 -6.43
CA GLY A 8 12.77 -23.21 -6.11
C GLY A 8 13.98 -22.90 -7.00
N LYS A 9 13.75 -22.70 -8.30
CA LYS A 9 14.80 -22.29 -9.25
C LYS A 9 15.37 -20.90 -8.92
N GLU A 10 14.50 -19.93 -8.64
CA GLU A 10 14.93 -18.58 -8.27
C GLU A 10 15.66 -18.52 -6.94
N ARG A 11 15.35 -19.41 -5.99
CA ARG A 11 16.09 -19.55 -4.73
C ARG A 11 17.55 -19.94 -4.97
N ALA A 12 17.79 -20.95 -5.80
CA ALA A 12 19.14 -21.38 -6.13
C ALA A 12 19.94 -20.25 -6.80
N ASN A 13 19.32 -19.53 -7.74
CA ASN A 13 19.93 -18.35 -8.39
C ASN A 13 20.27 -17.25 -7.39
N PHE A 14 19.35 -16.94 -6.46
CA PHE A 14 19.53 -15.92 -5.44
C PHE A 14 20.70 -16.25 -4.50
N VAL A 15 20.74 -17.48 -3.96
CA VAL A 15 21.81 -17.93 -3.04
C VAL A 15 23.17 -17.89 -3.73
N ALA A 16 23.27 -18.43 -4.95
CA ALA A 16 24.52 -18.40 -5.73
C ALA A 16 24.96 -16.97 -6.05
N GLY A 17 24.01 -16.08 -6.38
CA GLY A 17 24.25 -14.67 -6.59
C GLY A 17 24.78 -13.97 -5.35
N CYS A 18 24.14 -14.17 -4.20
CA CYS A 18 24.53 -13.63 -2.90
C CYS A 18 25.97 -14.01 -2.50
N ALA A 19 26.34 -15.28 -2.69
CA ALA A 19 27.69 -15.75 -2.43
C ALA A 19 28.71 -15.08 -3.37
N ARG A 20 28.42 -15.06 -4.68
CA ARG A 20 29.33 -14.56 -5.72
C ARG A 20 29.55 -13.04 -5.66
N THR A 21 28.52 -12.25 -5.39
CA THR A 21 28.58 -10.78 -5.53
C THR A 21 28.82 -10.06 -4.21
N ASN A 22 28.40 -10.64 -3.09
CA ASN A 22 28.41 -9.98 -1.79
C ASN A 22 29.04 -10.84 -0.68
N GLY A 23 29.55 -12.04 -1.00
CA GLY A 23 30.15 -12.94 -0.01
C GLY A 23 29.19 -13.38 1.09
N ILE A 24 27.87 -13.34 0.84
CA ILE A 24 26.85 -13.66 1.84
C ILE A 24 26.79 -15.19 2.01
N PRO A 25 26.95 -15.73 3.25
CA PRO A 25 26.86 -17.17 3.49
C PRO A 25 25.48 -17.74 3.16
N GLU A 26 25.46 -18.98 2.65
CA GLU A 26 24.26 -19.67 2.21
C GLU A 26 23.13 -19.68 3.26
N LYS A 27 23.47 -19.93 4.54
CA LYS A 27 22.49 -19.91 5.64
C LYS A 27 21.76 -18.57 5.75
N LYS A 28 22.48 -17.46 5.58
CA LYS A 28 21.91 -16.11 5.64
C LYS A 28 21.09 -15.80 4.39
N ALA A 29 21.57 -16.19 3.21
CA ALA A 29 20.85 -16.01 1.96
C ALA A 29 19.50 -16.76 1.96
N ASN A 30 19.48 -18.01 2.43
CA ASN A 30 18.25 -18.78 2.56
C ASN A 30 17.26 -18.14 3.54
N ALA A 31 17.73 -17.66 4.69
CA ALA A 31 16.86 -16.96 5.64
C ALA A 31 16.24 -15.68 5.07
N ILE A 32 16.99 -14.91 4.25
CA ILE A 32 16.46 -13.73 3.54
C ILE A 32 15.41 -14.16 2.51
N PHE A 33 15.66 -15.23 1.76
CA PHE A 33 14.71 -15.71 0.76
C PHE A 33 13.41 -16.21 1.40
N ASP A 34 13.48 -16.89 2.54
CA ASP A 34 12.29 -17.31 3.32
C ASP A 34 11.44 -16.10 3.74
N LEU A 35 12.10 -14.99 4.08
CA LEU A 35 11.42 -13.73 4.37
C LEU A 35 10.72 -13.19 3.12
N LEU A 36 11.43 -13.12 1.99
CA LEU A 36 10.86 -12.66 0.71
C LEU A 36 9.65 -13.50 0.28
N GLU A 37 9.72 -14.82 0.42
CA GLU A 37 8.63 -15.74 0.08
C GLU A 37 7.38 -15.51 0.94
N LYS A 38 7.57 -15.30 2.25
CA LYS A 38 6.48 -14.93 3.17
C LYS A 38 5.88 -13.58 2.77
N PHE A 39 6.68 -12.55 2.58
CA PHE A 39 6.22 -11.20 2.23
C PHE A 39 5.58 -11.12 0.85
N ALA A 40 6.02 -11.93 -0.11
CA ALA A 40 5.45 -11.95 -1.47
C ALA A 40 3.95 -12.32 -1.50
N GLY A 41 3.39 -12.83 -0.40
CA GLY A 41 1.96 -13.05 -0.29
C GLY A 41 1.09 -11.85 0.04
N TYR A 42 1.68 -10.78 0.59
CA TYR A 42 0.95 -9.59 1.02
C TYR A 42 1.72 -8.29 0.74
N GLY A 43 2.85 -8.38 0.03
CA GLY A 43 3.60 -7.25 -0.46
C GLY A 43 2.72 -6.37 -1.34
N PHE A 44 2.69 -5.09 -1.03
CA PHE A 44 1.82 -4.15 -1.71
C PHE A 44 2.63 -3.17 -2.57
N ASN A 45 2.04 -2.71 -3.67
CA ASN A 45 2.72 -1.85 -4.61
C ASN A 45 2.95 -0.44 -4.01
N LYS A 46 4.22 -0.05 -3.89
CA LYS A 46 4.61 1.24 -3.29
C LYS A 46 4.13 2.45 -4.08
N SER A 47 4.23 2.45 -5.41
CA SER A 47 3.84 3.62 -6.21
C SER A 47 2.34 3.87 -6.14
N HIS A 48 1.53 2.81 -6.17
CA HIS A 48 0.09 2.92 -5.97
C HIS A 48 -0.26 3.45 -4.57
N SER A 49 0.39 2.91 -3.52
CA SER A 49 0.19 3.36 -2.14
C SER A 49 0.53 4.83 -1.95
N ALA A 50 1.67 5.28 -2.49
CA ALA A 50 2.13 6.64 -2.34
C ALA A 50 1.20 7.64 -3.05
N ALA A 51 0.71 7.29 -4.24
CA ALA A 51 -0.24 8.14 -4.97
C ALA A 51 -1.55 8.33 -4.20
N TYR A 52 -2.13 7.26 -3.66
CA TYR A 52 -3.36 7.34 -2.87
C TYR A 52 -3.14 8.03 -1.51
N ALA A 53 -1.97 7.83 -0.90
CA ALA A 53 -1.61 8.52 0.34
C ALA A 53 -1.55 10.05 0.14
N LEU A 54 -1.06 10.52 -1.01
CA LEU A 54 -1.04 11.95 -1.32
C LEU A 54 -2.46 12.54 -1.40
N ILE A 55 -3.38 11.87 -2.10
CA ILE A 55 -4.78 12.30 -2.20
C ILE A 55 -5.44 12.30 -0.81
N SER A 56 -5.18 11.26 -0.02
CA SER A 56 -5.71 11.14 1.35
C SER A 56 -5.18 12.28 2.24
N TYR A 57 -3.89 12.58 2.14
CA TYR A 57 -3.27 13.70 2.86
C TYR A 57 -3.88 15.04 2.45
N GLN A 58 -4.03 15.31 1.16
CA GLN A 58 -4.66 16.54 0.65
C GLN A 58 -6.11 16.68 1.14
N THR A 59 -6.87 15.57 1.13
CA THR A 59 -8.25 15.53 1.64
C THR A 59 -8.30 15.86 3.12
N ALA A 60 -7.45 15.21 3.93
CA ALA A 60 -7.36 15.47 5.36
C ALA A 60 -6.89 16.91 5.67
N TYR A 61 -5.94 17.42 4.90
CA TYR A 61 -5.45 18.79 5.03
C TYR A 61 -6.57 19.82 4.80
N LEU A 62 -7.35 19.66 3.72
CA LEU A 62 -8.49 20.53 3.46
C LEU A 62 -9.55 20.43 4.56
N LYS A 63 -9.87 19.22 5.02
CA LYS A 63 -10.82 19.02 6.13
C LYS A 63 -10.34 19.68 7.42
N ALA A 64 -9.05 19.60 7.74
CA ALA A 64 -8.49 20.13 8.98
C ALA A 64 -8.37 21.66 8.98
N ASN A 65 -8.02 22.27 7.84
CA ASN A 65 -7.70 23.70 7.76
C ASN A 65 -8.81 24.56 7.14
N TYR A 66 -9.70 23.94 6.36
CA TYR A 66 -10.84 24.60 5.69
C TYR A 66 -12.13 23.78 5.87
N PRO A 67 -12.53 23.45 7.13
CA PRO A 67 -13.58 22.46 7.40
C PRO A 67 -14.94 22.84 6.79
N VAL A 68 -15.32 24.12 6.85
CA VAL A 68 -16.62 24.59 6.33
C VAL A 68 -16.67 24.45 4.80
N GLN A 69 -15.63 24.91 4.10
CA GLN A 69 -15.54 24.80 2.64
C GLN A 69 -15.45 23.34 2.19
N PHE A 70 -14.67 22.54 2.91
CA PHE A 70 -14.54 21.11 2.62
C PHE A 70 -15.88 20.38 2.74
N MET A 71 -16.60 20.56 3.85
CA MET A 71 -17.90 19.91 4.06
C MET A 71 -18.98 20.44 3.11
N ALA A 72 -19.00 21.75 2.82
CA ALA A 72 -19.90 22.31 1.81
C ALA A 72 -19.64 21.72 0.42
N GLY A 73 -18.36 21.52 0.06
CA GLY A 73 -17.96 20.85 -1.18
C GLY A 73 -18.44 19.39 -1.24
N LEU A 74 -18.28 18.63 -0.15
CA LEU A 74 -18.78 17.26 -0.06
C LEU A 74 -20.31 17.18 -0.18
N LEU A 75 -21.04 18.05 0.52
CA LEU A 75 -22.50 18.13 0.43
C LEU A 75 -22.97 18.48 -0.99
N SER A 76 -22.26 19.39 -1.67
CA SER A 76 -22.55 19.77 -3.04
C SER A 76 -22.29 18.61 -4.03
N ASN A 77 -21.22 17.84 -3.81
CA ASN A 77 -20.89 16.68 -4.64
C ASN A 77 -21.93 15.55 -4.50
N GLU A 78 -22.53 15.40 -3.33
CA GLU A 78 -23.50 14.34 -3.02
C GLU A 78 -24.95 14.84 -2.99
N ILE A 79 -25.25 15.99 -3.63
CA ILE A 79 -26.55 16.68 -3.53
C ILE A 79 -27.76 15.81 -3.91
N ASN A 80 -27.57 14.80 -4.76
CA ASN A 80 -28.62 13.89 -5.20
C ASN A 80 -28.70 12.58 -4.39
N ASN A 81 -27.85 12.41 -3.37
CA ASN A 81 -27.80 11.22 -2.52
C ASN A 81 -28.21 11.55 -1.09
N THR A 82 -29.52 11.44 -0.81
CA THR A 82 -30.12 11.77 0.49
C THR A 82 -29.53 10.96 1.65
N GLU A 83 -29.17 9.69 1.43
CA GLU A 83 -28.53 8.85 2.45
C GLU A 83 -27.17 9.42 2.85
N LYS A 84 -26.32 9.74 1.87
CA LYS A 84 -25.01 10.34 2.13
C LYS A 84 -25.10 11.75 2.71
N ILE A 85 -26.05 12.57 2.26
CA ILE A 85 -26.28 13.91 2.84
C ILE A 85 -26.54 13.80 4.34
N SER A 86 -27.37 12.84 4.77
CA SER A 86 -27.68 12.69 6.19
C SER A 86 -26.42 12.41 7.03
N VAL A 87 -25.51 11.57 6.53
CA VAL A 87 -24.22 11.25 7.17
C VAL A 87 -23.31 12.48 7.17
N LEU A 88 -23.21 13.21 6.05
CA LEU A 88 -22.37 14.40 5.94
C LEU A 88 -22.87 15.56 6.82
N VAL A 89 -24.19 15.74 6.96
CA VAL A 89 -24.77 16.73 7.87
C VAL A 89 -24.52 16.36 9.33
N ALA A 90 -24.55 15.08 9.68
CA ALA A 90 -24.22 14.62 11.03
C ALA A 90 -22.75 14.89 11.38
N GLU A 91 -21.82 14.69 10.43
CA GLU A 91 -20.40 14.97 10.59
C GLU A 91 -20.09 16.48 10.80
N CYS A 92 -20.97 17.38 10.35
CA CYS A 92 -20.83 18.82 10.57
C CYS A 92 -21.26 19.30 11.97
N LYS A 93 -21.96 18.47 12.75
CA LYS A 93 -22.50 18.82 14.08
C LYS A 93 -21.54 18.41 15.19
#